data_AF-A0A9W4UQD4-F1
#
_entry.id   AF-A0A9W4UQD4-F1
#
_cell.length_a   1.000
_cell.length_b   1.000
_cell.length_c   1.000
_cell.angle_alpha   90.00
_cell.angle_beta   90.00
_cell.angle_gamma   90.00
#
_symmetry.space_group_name_H-M   'P 1'
#
loop_
_entity.id
_entity.type
_entity.pdbx_description
1 polymer ?
#
loop_
_entity_poly.entity_id
_entity_poly.type
_entity_poly.pdbx_seq_one_letter_code
_entity_poly.pdbx_strand_id
1 'polypeptide(L)'
;MFKDLELTHEEASRLSRAGIIQPSEKFGMRLVSSHILCLPSNSADAHQGASAPSATASFPTRARSTQEWFELPTIFESITALEYVGLTPGAARVILENFEDAPDFDYTLPVLEDYIVQHFALADNTRDPREAMTLCGINREIQDAILDPEFREVFKTQSVMHWVEDTIEMNCKTLRIQMHALKEQARAERDKAAFDLSLLSESLDKAAASNPPAEIPSGAPADRQPWSTYLPQTCVIAQDPPAIPQGYRALYTNVVLNSHVTLFGPYDNINLYGIEKCRGGDFHGDCSAIPLVTEKGVAELERRYTARRCPLSESWTARILVSKDFVHSLRYNRLYYSPEWKYVVWRNRQQHVPEDPFDNFTHAHLMIGHKCKAPSSEIRRINREDLQEAITDRHVMTFNGVPVEQWVFRNEGLSSLEGYITGNLHVEVHAPMAYH
;
A
#
# COMPACT_ATOMS: atom_id res chain seq x y z
N MET A 1 5.69 14.66 17.62
CA MET A 1 6.53 14.18 16.49
C MET A 1 5.95 14.60 15.13
N PHE A 2 4.64 14.83 15.01
CA PHE A 2 3.99 15.10 13.71
C PHE A 2 3.85 16.58 13.30
N LYS A 3 4.31 17.53 14.13
CA LYS A 3 4.39 18.96 13.75
C LYS A 3 5.18 19.19 12.47
N ASP A 4 6.11 18.30 12.16
CA ASP A 4 6.88 18.33 10.92
C ASP A 4 6.05 18.01 9.68
N LEU A 5 4.82 17.50 9.79
CA LEU A 5 3.90 17.31 8.67
C LEU A 5 3.05 18.55 8.38
N GLU A 6 2.91 19.47 9.33
CA GLU A 6 2.12 20.68 9.14
C GLU A 6 2.87 21.68 8.25
N LEU A 7 2.12 22.34 7.37
CA LEU A 7 2.62 23.44 6.56
C LEU A 7 2.74 24.68 7.43
N THR A 8 3.92 25.28 7.46
CA THR A 8 4.12 26.62 8.00
C THR A 8 3.32 27.64 7.19
N HIS A 9 3.05 28.81 7.78
CA HIS A 9 2.34 29.90 7.08
C HIS A 9 3.05 30.31 5.78
N GLU A 10 4.38 30.27 5.77
CA GLU A 10 5.19 30.58 4.59
C GLU A 10 5.04 29.51 3.50
N GLU A 11 5.15 28.22 3.86
CA GLU A 11 4.94 27.10 2.92
C GLU A 11 3.52 27.13 2.33
N ALA A 12 2.50 27.31 3.15
CA ALA A 12 1.11 27.40 2.70
C ALA A 12 0.90 28.58 1.73
N SER A 13 1.50 29.75 2.02
CA SER A 13 1.42 30.93 1.15
C SER A 13 2.13 30.72 -0.20
N ARG A 14 3.24 29.97 -0.23
CA ARG A 14 3.91 29.59 -1.49
C ARG A 14 3.03 28.67 -2.32
N LEU A 15 2.53 27.59 -1.73
CA LEU A 15 1.68 26.62 -2.43
C LEU A 15 0.37 27.26 -2.94
N SER A 16 -0.20 28.19 -2.18
CA SER A 16 -1.38 28.96 -2.60
C SER A 16 -1.10 29.82 -3.83
N ARG A 17 0.03 30.55 -3.85
CA ARG A 17 0.47 31.32 -5.03
C ARG A 17 0.77 30.45 -6.25
N ALA A 18 1.28 29.24 -6.03
CA ALA A 18 1.50 28.25 -7.08
C ALA A 18 0.20 27.57 -7.58
N GLY A 19 -0.96 27.88 -6.97
CA GLY A 19 -2.23 27.27 -7.34
C GLY A 19 -2.33 25.78 -6.97
N ILE A 20 -1.57 25.33 -5.97
CA ILE A 20 -1.51 23.93 -5.53
C ILE A 20 -2.49 23.67 -4.38
N ILE A 21 -2.69 24.66 -3.51
CA ILE A 21 -3.68 24.61 -2.42
C ILE A 21 -4.61 25.82 -2.45
N GLN A 22 -5.84 25.65 -1.96
CA GLN A 22 -6.83 26.71 -1.78
C GLN A 22 -7.55 26.55 -0.43
N PRO A 23 -8.16 27.62 0.12
CA PRO A 23 -9.03 27.50 1.29
C PRO A 23 -10.21 26.56 1.01
N SER A 24 -10.56 25.69 1.96
CA SER A 24 -11.84 24.95 1.93
C SER A 24 -12.91 25.73 2.69
N GLU A 25 -14.18 25.50 2.33
CA GLU A 25 -15.33 25.97 3.11
C GLU A 25 -15.45 25.24 4.46
N LYS A 26 -14.90 24.02 4.56
CA LYS A 26 -14.89 23.24 5.79
C LYS A 26 -13.73 23.70 6.68
N PHE A 27 -14.07 24.06 7.93
CA PHE A 27 -13.08 24.43 8.94
C PHE A 27 -12.08 23.28 9.15
N GLY A 28 -10.78 23.61 9.26
CA GLY A 28 -9.73 22.61 9.47
C GLY A 28 -9.40 21.76 8.24
N MET A 29 -9.88 22.12 7.06
CA MET A 29 -9.58 21.49 5.77
C MET A 29 -8.96 22.51 4.79
N ARG A 30 -8.30 22.00 3.76
CA ARG A 30 -7.81 22.76 2.61
C ARG A 30 -8.13 22.01 1.33
N LEU A 31 -8.36 22.72 0.24
CA LEU A 31 -8.44 22.11 -1.09
C LEU A 31 -7.03 21.93 -1.63
N VAL A 32 -6.77 20.76 -2.20
CA VAL A 32 -5.48 20.37 -2.80
C VAL A 32 -5.71 19.95 -4.24
N SER A 33 -4.86 20.45 -5.14
CA SER A 33 -4.94 20.11 -6.55
C SER A 33 -4.61 18.63 -6.78
N SER A 34 -5.46 17.89 -7.50
CA SER A 34 -5.15 16.50 -7.92
C SER A 34 -3.90 16.39 -8.79
N HIS A 35 -3.33 17.48 -9.28
CA HIS A 35 -2.03 17.47 -9.95
C HIS A 35 -0.92 16.87 -9.08
N ILE A 36 -1.02 16.98 -7.76
CA ILE A 36 -0.05 16.34 -6.85
C ILE A 36 -0.18 14.80 -6.83
N LEU A 37 -1.33 14.27 -7.29
CA LEU A 37 -1.63 12.84 -7.39
C LEU A 37 -1.45 12.31 -8.83
N CYS A 38 -1.09 13.17 -9.79
CA CYS A 38 -1.01 12.77 -11.20
C CYS A 38 0.28 12.01 -11.50
N LEU A 39 0.12 10.81 -12.08
CA LEU A 39 1.18 9.99 -12.66
C LEU A 39 1.92 10.69 -13.83
N PRO A 40 3.16 10.26 -14.16
CA PRO A 40 3.87 10.79 -15.31
C PRO A 40 3.04 10.50 -16.55
N SER A 41 3.13 11.39 -17.52
CA SER A 41 2.85 10.97 -18.89
C SER A 41 4.00 10.06 -19.34
N ASN A 42 3.72 8.97 -20.05
CA ASN A 42 4.72 8.06 -20.63
C ASN A 42 5.58 8.76 -21.71
N SER A 43 6.27 9.86 -21.39
CA SER A 43 7.31 10.45 -22.23
C SER A 43 8.57 9.61 -22.04
N ALA A 44 8.92 8.85 -23.07
CA ALA A 44 9.97 7.85 -23.09
C ALA A 44 11.41 8.41 -23.05
N ASP A 45 11.67 9.43 -22.23
CA ASP A 45 13.04 9.91 -21.99
C ASP A 45 13.69 9.04 -20.91
N ALA A 46 13.98 7.79 -21.29
CA ALA A 46 14.70 6.85 -20.45
C ALA A 46 16.16 7.32 -20.30
N HIS A 47 16.53 7.78 -19.11
CA HIS A 47 17.93 7.89 -18.73
C HIS A 47 18.55 6.48 -18.71
N GLN A 48 19.30 6.13 -19.76
CA GLN A 48 20.09 4.91 -19.80
C GLN A 48 21.30 5.06 -18.86
N GLY A 49 21.10 4.76 -17.58
CA GLY A 49 22.19 4.45 -16.67
C GLY A 49 22.85 3.12 -17.07
N ALA A 50 24.16 2.99 -16.90
CA ALA A 50 24.94 1.81 -17.31
C ALA A 50 24.68 0.54 -16.46
N SER A 51 23.79 0.60 -15.47
CA SER A 51 23.47 -0.52 -14.56
C SER A 51 22.26 -1.31 -15.05
N ALA A 52 22.27 -2.63 -14.84
CA ALA A 52 21.12 -3.47 -15.12
C ALA A 52 19.90 -3.02 -14.29
N PRO A 53 18.69 -2.96 -14.88
CA PRO A 53 17.51 -2.48 -14.19
C PRO A 53 17.10 -3.43 -13.07
N SER A 54 16.81 -2.88 -11.90
CA SER A 54 16.35 -3.62 -10.71
C SER A 54 14.90 -4.10 -10.86
N ALA A 55 14.07 -3.30 -11.54
CA ALA A 55 12.68 -3.60 -11.84
C ALA A 55 12.21 -2.85 -13.10
N THR A 56 11.03 -3.23 -13.58
CA THR A 56 10.31 -2.48 -14.62
C THR A 56 8.99 -1.97 -14.07
N ALA A 57 8.53 -0.82 -14.54
CA ALA A 57 7.22 -0.29 -14.16
C ALA A 57 6.41 0.10 -15.40
N SER A 58 5.09 0.01 -15.31
CA SER A 58 4.18 0.55 -16.34
C SER A 58 3.06 1.35 -15.68
N PHE A 59 2.58 2.36 -16.40
CA PHE A 59 1.47 3.21 -15.99
C PHE A 59 0.32 3.01 -16.97
N PRO A 60 -0.76 2.30 -16.57
CA PRO A 60 -1.93 2.14 -17.41
C PRO A 60 -2.46 3.51 -17.81
N THR A 61 -2.66 3.73 -19.11
CA THR A 61 -3.12 5.03 -19.63
C THR A 61 -4.50 5.34 -19.06
N ARG A 62 -4.57 6.28 -18.12
CA ARG A 62 -5.85 6.82 -17.62
C ARG A 62 -6.10 8.17 -18.28
N ALA A 63 -7.36 8.42 -18.64
CA ALA A 63 -7.79 9.77 -19.00
C ALA A 63 -7.47 10.69 -17.82
N ARG A 64 -6.64 11.71 -18.05
CA ARG A 64 -6.39 12.75 -17.05
C ARG A 64 -7.73 13.37 -16.69
N SER A 65 -8.11 13.27 -15.43
CA SER A 65 -9.16 14.13 -14.89
C SER A 65 -8.69 15.57 -15.04
N THR A 66 -9.50 16.39 -15.71
CA THR A 66 -9.22 17.80 -15.94
C THR A 66 -9.60 18.56 -14.67
N GLN A 67 -8.62 18.86 -13.81
CA GLN A 67 -8.76 19.67 -12.60
C GLN A 67 -9.87 19.21 -11.63
N GLU A 68 -9.60 18.15 -10.86
CA GLU A 68 -10.35 17.88 -9.63
C GLU A 68 -9.51 18.33 -8.42
N TRP A 69 -10.09 19.19 -7.58
CA TRP A 69 -9.53 19.51 -6.26
C TRP A 69 -10.09 18.49 -5.26
N PHE A 70 -9.31 18.12 -4.25
CA PHE A 70 -9.78 17.28 -3.15
C PHE A 70 -9.51 17.93 -1.80
N GLU A 71 -10.32 17.62 -0.80
CA GLU A 71 -10.15 18.15 0.54
C GLU A 71 -9.09 17.36 1.32
N LEU A 72 -8.21 18.06 2.01
CA LEU A 72 -7.19 17.49 2.89
C LEU A 72 -7.20 18.22 4.25
N PRO A 73 -7.06 17.53 5.39
CA PRO A 73 -6.93 18.16 6.70
C PRO A 73 -5.77 19.15 6.80
N THR A 74 -5.95 20.21 7.60
CA THR A 74 -4.87 21.18 7.87
C THR A 74 -3.82 20.67 8.85
N ILE A 75 -4.27 19.87 9.81
CA ILE A 75 -3.51 19.33 10.95
C ILE A 75 -3.73 17.81 10.94
N PHE A 76 -2.69 17.03 11.24
CA PHE A 76 -2.79 15.56 11.25
C PHE A 76 -3.47 15.03 12.51
N GLU A 77 -3.17 15.63 13.67
CA GLU A 77 -3.75 15.30 14.96
C GLU A 77 -4.99 16.18 15.21
N SER A 78 -6.08 15.94 14.48
CA SER A 78 -7.30 16.72 14.60
C SER A 78 -8.56 15.87 14.37
N ILE A 79 -9.71 16.38 14.82
CA ILE A 79 -11.02 15.79 14.52
C ILE A 79 -11.22 15.67 13.00
N THR A 80 -10.86 16.70 12.23
CA THR A 80 -11.01 16.68 10.77
C THR A 80 -10.14 15.63 10.09
N ALA A 81 -8.95 15.35 10.63
CA ALA A 81 -8.10 14.26 10.14
C ALA A 81 -8.68 12.89 10.48
N LEU A 82 -9.19 12.70 11.69
CA LEU A 82 -9.87 11.46 12.08
C LEU A 82 -11.13 11.20 11.24
N GLU A 83 -11.91 12.24 10.95
CA GLU A 83 -13.05 12.15 10.03
C GLU A 83 -12.60 11.81 8.60
N TYR A 84 -11.55 12.47 8.11
CA TYR A 84 -10.97 12.22 6.79
C TYR A 84 -10.52 10.76 6.62
N VAL A 85 -9.93 10.15 7.65
CA VAL A 85 -9.49 8.75 7.57
C VAL A 85 -10.63 7.74 7.67
N GLY A 86 -11.87 8.17 7.93
CA GLY A 86 -13.04 7.31 7.87
C GLY A 86 -13.89 7.23 9.13
N LEU A 87 -13.56 7.99 10.17
CA LEU A 87 -14.33 7.99 11.42
C LEU A 87 -15.52 8.94 11.35
N THR A 88 -16.53 8.66 12.16
CA THR A 88 -17.63 9.58 12.41
C THR A 88 -17.17 10.71 13.35
N PRO A 89 -17.81 11.90 13.30
CA PRO A 89 -17.44 13.03 14.17
C PRO A 89 -17.46 12.69 15.66
N GLY A 90 -18.40 11.82 16.08
CA GLY A 90 -18.51 11.37 17.48
C GLY A 90 -17.31 10.52 17.90
N ALA A 91 -16.94 9.51 17.11
CA ALA A 91 -15.79 8.66 17.41
C ALA A 91 -14.47 9.43 17.31
N ALA A 92 -14.32 10.30 16.31
CA ALA A 92 -13.17 11.18 16.15
C ALA A 92 -12.93 12.03 17.40
N ARG A 93 -13.99 12.63 17.96
CA ARG A 93 -13.89 13.41 19.20
C ARG A 93 -13.44 12.56 20.39
N VAL A 94 -14.08 11.42 20.61
CA VAL A 94 -13.75 10.52 21.75
C VAL A 94 -12.30 10.03 21.65
N ILE A 95 -11.83 9.66 20.46
CA ILE A 95 -10.45 9.21 20.24
C ILE A 95 -9.47 10.35 20.54
N LEU A 96 -9.73 11.55 20.03
CA LEU A 96 -8.84 12.69 20.24
C LEU A 96 -8.80 13.13 21.71
N GLU A 97 -9.96 13.19 22.40
CA GLU A 97 -10.03 13.49 23.83
C GLU A 97 -9.22 12.47 24.65
N ASN A 98 -9.36 11.16 24.36
CA ASN A 98 -8.57 10.13 25.03
C ASN A 98 -7.06 10.25 24.76
N PHE A 99 -6.68 10.70 23.56
CA PHE A 99 -5.28 10.93 23.19
C PHE A 99 -4.70 12.17 23.88
N GLU A 100 -5.48 13.26 24.01
CA GLU A 100 -5.08 14.48 24.71
C GLU A 100 -5.01 14.30 26.23
N ASP A 101 -5.89 13.47 26.79
CA ASP A 101 -5.90 13.09 28.22
C ASP A 101 -4.89 11.99 28.57
N ALA A 102 -4.10 11.52 27.59
CA ALA A 102 -3.09 10.51 27.80
C ALA A 102 -2.07 10.96 28.86
N PRO A 103 -1.74 10.11 29.85
CA PRO A 103 -0.68 10.45 30.79
C PRO A 103 0.67 10.50 30.04
N ASP A 104 1.51 11.48 30.39
CA ASP A 104 2.88 11.56 29.87
C ASP A 104 3.66 10.30 30.29
N PHE A 105 3.85 9.37 29.35
CA PHE A 105 4.66 8.18 29.55
C PHE A 105 6.14 8.47 29.29
N ASP A 106 6.99 8.11 30.23
CA ASP A 106 8.42 8.47 30.29
C ASP A 106 9.31 7.73 29.25
N TYR A 107 8.77 6.78 28.48
CA TYR A 107 9.57 5.92 27.58
C TYR A 107 9.05 5.73 26.15
N THR A 108 7.75 5.95 25.90
CA THR A 108 7.17 5.93 24.55
C THR A 108 5.97 6.87 24.53
N LEU A 109 6.06 7.99 23.80
CA LEU A 109 4.88 8.82 23.55
C LEU A 109 3.92 7.99 22.69
N PRO A 110 2.71 7.69 23.17
CA PRO A 110 1.74 6.98 22.34
C PRO A 110 1.43 7.83 21.11
N VAL A 111 1.19 7.18 19.98
CA VAL A 111 0.79 7.88 18.76
C VAL A 111 -0.73 7.81 18.62
N LEU A 112 -1.33 8.78 17.92
CA LEU A 112 -2.79 8.86 17.75
C LEU A 112 -3.37 7.55 17.20
N GLU A 113 -2.64 6.84 16.37
CA GLU A 113 -3.03 5.56 15.79
C GLU A 113 -3.21 4.45 16.85
N ASP A 114 -2.45 4.47 17.94
CA ASP A 114 -2.59 3.49 19.03
C ASP A 114 -3.98 3.63 19.69
N TYR A 115 -4.46 4.87 19.85
CA TYR A 115 -5.78 5.17 20.39
C TYR A 115 -6.91 4.79 19.43
N ILE A 116 -6.68 4.90 18.12
CA ILE A 116 -7.62 4.40 17.10
C ILE A 116 -7.78 2.88 17.24
N VAL A 117 -6.66 2.14 17.31
CA VAL A 117 -6.69 0.67 17.48
C VAL A 117 -7.36 0.28 18.79
N GLN A 118 -7.04 0.98 19.89
CA GLN A 118 -7.66 0.74 21.18
C GLN A 118 -9.18 0.99 21.16
N HIS A 119 -9.64 2.01 20.43
CA HIS A 119 -11.06 2.29 20.26
C HIS A 119 -11.81 1.12 19.61
N PHE A 120 -11.21 0.48 18.61
CA PHE A 120 -11.80 -0.66 17.91
C PHE A 120 -11.83 -1.93 18.76
N ALA A 121 -10.86 -2.11 19.67
CA ALA A 121 -10.83 -3.25 20.57
C ALA A 121 -12.04 -3.28 21.55
N LEU A 122 -12.71 -2.15 21.75
CA LEU A 122 -13.92 -2.05 22.57
C LEU A 122 -15.20 -2.46 21.84
N ALA A 123 -15.17 -2.54 20.51
CA ALA A 123 -16.35 -2.89 19.72
C ALA A 123 -16.65 -4.39 19.80
N ASP A 124 -17.90 -4.72 20.11
CA ASP A 124 -18.36 -6.09 20.27
C ASP A 124 -18.28 -6.88 18.95
N ASN A 125 -18.07 -8.19 19.08
CA ASN A 125 -18.10 -9.15 17.97
C ASN A 125 -19.56 -9.45 17.57
N THR A 126 -20.32 -8.41 17.21
CA THR A 126 -21.66 -8.59 16.64
C THR A 126 -21.58 -9.44 15.37
N ARG A 127 -22.67 -10.15 15.04
CA ARG A 127 -22.71 -11.01 13.85
C ARG A 127 -22.91 -10.22 12.56
N ASP A 128 -23.49 -9.01 12.63
CA ASP A 128 -23.68 -8.16 11.47
C ASP A 128 -22.46 -7.23 11.26
N PRO A 129 -21.71 -7.36 10.15
CA PRO A 129 -20.55 -6.52 9.87
C PRO A 129 -20.87 -5.01 9.90
N ARG A 130 -22.06 -4.61 9.46
CA ARG A 130 -22.43 -3.19 9.39
C ARG A 130 -22.70 -2.60 10.76
N GLU A 131 -23.42 -3.34 11.61
CA GLU A 131 -23.60 -2.98 13.02
C GLU A 131 -22.25 -2.86 13.75
N ALA A 132 -21.35 -3.84 13.59
CA ALA A 132 -20.01 -3.79 14.17
C ALA A 132 -19.24 -2.50 13.81
N MET A 133 -19.21 -2.15 12.52
CA MET A 133 -18.55 -0.93 12.05
C MET A 133 -19.24 0.35 12.56
N THR A 134 -20.55 0.33 12.72
CA THR A 134 -21.31 1.46 13.27
C THR A 134 -20.96 1.69 14.75
N LEU A 135 -20.81 0.61 15.53
CA LEU A 135 -20.37 0.69 16.92
C LEU A 135 -18.93 1.20 17.06
N CYS A 136 -18.06 0.88 16.11
CA CYS A 136 -16.70 1.43 16.00
C CYS A 136 -16.69 2.91 15.55
N GLY A 137 -17.85 3.47 15.21
CA GLY A 137 -17.95 4.82 14.66
C GLY A 137 -17.30 4.98 13.29
N ILE A 138 -17.28 3.95 12.45
CA ILE A 138 -16.84 4.04 11.06
C ILE A 138 -17.93 4.69 10.21
N ASN A 139 -17.56 5.65 9.36
CA ASN A 139 -18.50 6.37 8.53
C ASN A 139 -19.12 5.48 7.44
N ARG A 140 -20.26 5.92 6.89
CA ARG A 140 -21.04 5.11 5.93
C ARG A 140 -20.28 4.81 4.64
N GLU A 141 -19.48 5.75 4.15
CA GLU A 141 -18.74 5.61 2.89
C GLU A 141 -17.70 4.49 2.98
N ILE A 142 -16.97 4.41 4.09
CA ILE A 142 -16.01 3.33 4.36
C ILE A 142 -16.72 2.00 4.62
N GLN A 143 -17.86 2.00 5.34
CA GLN A 143 -18.68 0.79 5.48
C GLN A 143 -19.12 0.23 4.13
N ASP A 144 -19.58 1.10 3.23
CA ASP A 144 -20.04 0.73 1.89
C ASP A 144 -18.88 0.27 1.01
N ALA A 145 -17.67 0.81 1.21
CA ALA A 145 -16.45 0.37 0.53
C ALA A 145 -15.99 -1.03 1.00
N ILE A 146 -16.02 -1.30 2.31
CA ILE A 146 -15.64 -2.60 2.89
C ILE A 146 -16.64 -3.69 2.50
N LEU A 147 -17.94 -3.39 2.51
CA LEU A 147 -19.01 -4.35 2.22
C LEU A 147 -19.43 -4.40 0.75
N ASP A 148 -18.65 -3.80 -0.14
CA ASP A 148 -18.94 -3.74 -1.56
C ASP A 148 -19.07 -5.18 -2.14
N PRO A 149 -20.25 -5.57 -2.69
CA PRO A 149 -20.50 -6.93 -3.14
C PRO A 149 -19.54 -7.42 -4.22
N GLU A 150 -18.93 -6.52 -4.99
CA GLU A 150 -17.94 -6.86 -6.02
C GLU A 150 -16.71 -7.55 -5.42
N PHE A 151 -16.36 -7.23 -4.17
CA PHE A 151 -15.18 -7.74 -3.48
C PHE A 151 -15.52 -8.79 -2.42
N ARG A 152 -16.73 -9.37 -2.46
CA ARG A 152 -17.22 -10.33 -1.45
C ARG A 152 -16.25 -11.48 -1.17
N GLU A 153 -15.58 -11.99 -2.20
CA GLU A 153 -14.62 -13.09 -2.06
C GLU A 153 -13.37 -12.67 -1.29
N VAL A 154 -12.88 -11.45 -1.52
CA VAL A 154 -11.74 -10.87 -0.80
C VAL A 154 -12.16 -10.52 0.63
N PHE A 155 -13.30 -9.85 0.83
CA PHE A 155 -13.85 -9.50 2.13
C PHE A 155 -13.93 -10.72 3.08
N LYS A 156 -14.34 -11.89 2.59
CA LYS A 156 -14.44 -13.09 3.42
C LYS A 156 -13.10 -13.68 3.90
N THR A 157 -11.96 -13.28 3.33
CA THR A 157 -10.65 -13.81 3.73
C THR A 157 -10.21 -13.37 5.14
N GLN A 158 -10.85 -12.33 5.69
CA GLN A 158 -10.54 -11.74 6.99
C GLN A 158 -11.81 -11.27 7.72
N SER A 159 -11.69 -10.94 9.01
CA SER A 159 -12.81 -10.44 9.81
C SER A 159 -13.17 -9.00 9.42
N VAL A 160 -14.39 -8.57 9.77
CA VAL A 160 -14.79 -7.17 9.61
C VAL A 160 -13.84 -6.22 10.34
N MET A 161 -13.45 -6.56 11.57
CA MET A 161 -12.53 -5.74 12.37
C MET A 161 -11.15 -5.63 11.74
N HIS A 162 -10.64 -6.71 11.14
CA HIS A 162 -9.40 -6.64 10.37
C HIS A 162 -9.50 -5.65 9.21
N TRP A 163 -10.60 -5.68 8.44
CA TRP A 163 -10.78 -4.73 7.34
C TRP A 163 -10.97 -3.30 7.81
N VAL A 164 -11.59 -3.07 8.96
CA VAL A 164 -11.68 -1.74 9.59
C VAL A 164 -10.29 -1.23 9.95
N GLU A 165 -9.52 -2.01 10.71
CA GLU A 165 -8.15 -1.68 11.11
C GLU A 165 -7.25 -1.39 9.89
N ASP A 166 -7.21 -2.32 8.92
CA ASP A 166 -6.43 -2.18 7.69
C ASP A 166 -6.83 -0.94 6.88
N THR A 167 -8.12 -0.63 6.80
CA THR A 167 -8.60 0.56 6.07
C THR A 167 -8.20 1.86 6.76
N ILE A 168 -8.42 1.96 8.07
CA ILE A 168 -8.11 3.19 8.81
C ILE A 168 -6.61 3.42 8.86
N GLU A 169 -5.82 2.37 9.11
CA GLU A 169 -4.36 2.44 9.07
C GLU A 169 -3.86 2.92 7.70
N MET A 170 -4.38 2.33 6.62
CA MET A 170 -4.08 2.75 5.24
C MET A 170 -4.46 4.22 4.97
N ASN A 171 -5.62 4.67 5.46
CA ASN A 171 -6.07 6.04 5.28
C ASN A 171 -5.19 7.04 6.06
N CYS A 172 -4.81 6.73 7.31
CA CYS A 172 -3.86 7.51 8.10
C CYS A 172 -2.51 7.65 7.38
N LYS A 173 -1.98 6.53 6.87
CA LYS A 173 -0.72 6.52 6.12
C LYS A 173 -0.80 7.35 4.84
N THR A 174 -1.90 7.21 4.09
CA THR A 174 -2.14 8.00 2.87
C THR A 174 -2.20 9.50 3.18
N LEU A 175 -2.88 9.88 4.26
CA LEU A 175 -2.91 11.27 4.74
C LEU A 175 -1.49 11.79 5.03
N ARG A 176 -0.66 11.03 5.76
CA ARG A 176 0.73 11.43 6.03
C ARG A 176 1.54 11.62 4.76
N ILE A 177 1.42 10.69 3.81
CA ILE A 177 2.12 10.76 2.52
C ILE A 177 1.73 12.03 1.76
N GLN A 178 0.43 12.35 1.70
CA GLN A 178 -0.06 13.56 1.03
C GLN A 178 0.41 14.84 1.72
N MET A 179 0.40 14.89 3.05
CA MET A 179 0.90 16.04 3.80
C MET A 179 2.41 16.23 3.59
N HIS A 180 3.18 15.13 3.61
CA HIS A 180 4.62 15.18 3.31
C HIS A 180 4.88 15.65 1.88
N ALA A 181 4.13 15.15 0.90
CA ALA A 181 4.25 15.57 -0.50
C ALA A 181 4.00 17.08 -0.67
N LEU A 182 3.05 17.66 0.07
CA LEU A 182 2.84 19.11 0.07
C LEU A 182 4.04 19.88 0.62
N LYS A 183 4.72 19.36 1.65
CA LYS A 183 5.94 20.00 2.19
C LYS A 183 7.09 19.95 1.19
N GLU A 184 7.30 18.81 0.56
CA GLU A 184 8.33 18.67 -0.47
C GLU A 184 8.03 19.59 -1.66
N GLN A 185 6.77 19.73 -2.06
CA GLN A 185 6.39 20.69 -3.09
C GLN A 185 6.66 22.14 -2.66
N ALA A 186 6.38 22.49 -1.40
CA ALA A 186 6.68 23.83 -0.90
C ALA A 186 8.19 24.15 -0.89
N ARG A 187 9.02 23.13 -0.62
CA ARG A 187 10.49 23.21 -0.72
C ARG A 187 10.94 23.34 -2.18
N ALA A 188 10.39 22.55 -3.10
CA ALA A 188 10.69 22.65 -4.52
C ALA A 188 10.35 24.04 -5.10
N GLU A 189 9.18 24.61 -4.74
CA GLU A 189 8.81 25.97 -5.16
C GLU A 189 9.72 27.05 -4.55
N ARG A 190 10.23 26.84 -3.33
CA ARG A 190 11.24 27.72 -2.74
C ARG A 190 12.54 27.70 -3.53
N ASP A 191 13.02 26.51 -3.87
CA ASP A 191 14.30 26.32 -4.55
C ASP A 191 14.22 26.85 -5.99
N LYS A 192 13.09 26.63 -6.66
CA LYS A 192 12.80 27.21 -7.97
C LYS A 192 12.84 28.74 -7.95
N ALA A 193 12.17 29.37 -6.98
CA ALA A 193 12.19 30.83 -6.84
C ALA A 193 13.60 31.37 -6.54
N ALA A 194 14.41 30.65 -5.75
CA ALA A 194 15.80 31.02 -5.49
C ALA A 194 16.68 30.91 -6.73
N PHE A 195 16.49 29.85 -7.52
CA PHE A 195 17.18 29.65 -8.80
C PHE A 195 16.84 30.75 -9.81
N ASP A 196 15.55 31.08 -9.98
CA ASP A 196 15.10 32.14 -10.89
C ASP A 196 15.69 33.51 -10.52
N LEU A 197 15.80 33.82 -9.22
CA LEU A 197 16.45 35.05 -8.74
C LEU A 197 17.96 35.07 -9.04
N SER A 198 18.64 33.93 -8.90
CA SER A 198 20.05 33.80 -9.24
C SER A 198 20.30 34.03 -10.73
N LEU A 199 19.44 33.46 -11.59
CA LEU A 199 19.54 33.60 -13.04
C LEU A 199 19.33 35.07 -13.48
N LEU A 200 18.38 35.77 -12.85
CA LEU A 200 18.15 37.19 -13.10
C LEU A 200 19.33 38.05 -12.66
N SER A 201 19.97 37.75 -11.53
CA SER A 201 21.18 38.44 -11.07
C SER A 201 22.34 38.28 -12.05
N GLU A 202 22.62 37.05 -12.50
CA GLU A 202 23.68 36.79 -13.48
C GLU A 202 23.41 37.47 -14.83
N SER A 203 22.14 37.54 -15.25
CA SER A 203 21.77 38.25 -16.48
C SER A 203 22.02 39.76 -16.37
N LEU A 204 21.80 40.36 -15.19
CA LEU A 204 22.07 41.78 -14.94
C LEU A 204 23.58 42.07 -14.90
N ASP A 205 24.37 41.20 -14.29
CA ASP A 205 25.83 41.33 -14.23
C ASP A 205 26.48 41.13 -15.62
N LYS A 206 25.97 40.21 -16.44
CA LYS A 206 26.42 40.02 -17.83
C LYS A 206 26.00 41.18 -18.75
N ALA A 207 24.87 41.83 -18.50
CA ALA A 207 24.47 43.04 -19.24
C ALA A 207 25.39 44.24 -18.96
N ALA A 208 26.10 44.25 -17.84
CA ALA A 208 27.10 45.28 -17.51
C ALA A 208 28.50 44.99 -18.11
N ALA A 209 28.77 43.76 -18.53
CA ALA A 209 30.04 43.35 -19.12
C ALA A 209 29.85 43.01 -20.62
N SER A 210 30.00 44.01 -21.48
CA SER A 210 29.87 43.88 -22.94
C SER A 210 30.91 42.92 -23.54
N ASN A 211 30.52 41.67 -23.80
CA ASN A 211 31.16 40.73 -24.74
C ASN A 211 30.11 39.73 -25.28
N PRO A 212 30.28 39.20 -26.51
CA PRO A 212 29.23 38.43 -27.20
C PRO A 212 29.07 36.99 -26.65
N PRO A 213 27.89 36.36 -26.81
CA PRO A 213 27.49 35.22 -25.99
C PRO A 213 28.01 33.89 -26.55
N ALA A 214 28.64 33.10 -25.66
CA ALA A 214 28.82 31.66 -25.85
C ALA A 214 27.54 30.94 -25.41
N GLU A 215 27.13 29.93 -26.18
CA GLU A 215 25.94 29.11 -25.97
C GLU A 215 25.90 28.54 -24.55
N ILE A 216 24.83 28.86 -23.81
CA ILE A 216 24.55 28.30 -22.49
C ILE A 216 23.94 26.90 -22.71
N PRO A 217 24.50 25.82 -22.14
CA PRO A 217 23.85 24.52 -22.16
C PRO A 217 22.53 24.62 -21.37
N SER A 218 21.41 24.46 -22.08
CA SER A 218 20.08 24.35 -21.48
C SER A 218 19.94 22.97 -20.82
N GLY A 219 20.51 22.83 -19.62
CA GLY A 219 20.21 21.75 -18.71
C GLY A 219 19.27 22.27 -17.64
N ALA A 220 17.99 22.47 -17.98
CA ALA A 220 16.99 22.71 -16.96
C ALA A 220 16.99 21.52 -15.99
N PRO A 221 16.97 21.72 -14.66
CA PRO A 221 16.83 20.62 -13.72
C PRO A 221 15.54 19.88 -14.06
N ALA A 222 15.68 18.62 -14.46
CA ALA A 222 14.57 17.76 -14.84
C ALA A 222 13.48 17.84 -13.77
N ASP A 223 12.25 18.12 -14.21
CA ASP A 223 11.05 18.27 -13.41
C ASP A 223 10.87 16.99 -12.57
N ARG A 224 11.41 16.98 -11.34
CA ARG A 224 11.26 15.86 -10.41
C ARG A 224 9.82 15.85 -9.96
N GLN A 225 9.00 14.99 -10.58
CA GLN A 225 7.62 14.89 -10.18
C GLN A 225 7.51 14.19 -8.81
N PRO A 226 6.66 14.70 -7.90
CA PRO A 226 6.61 14.25 -6.50
C PRO A 226 6.36 12.74 -6.29
N TRP A 227 5.72 12.07 -7.24
CA TRP A 227 5.37 10.65 -7.15
C TRP A 227 6.50 9.70 -7.61
N SER A 228 7.54 10.20 -8.30
CA SER A 228 8.70 9.37 -8.71
C SER A 228 9.58 8.96 -7.53
N THR A 229 9.21 9.37 -6.31
CA THR A 229 9.98 9.12 -5.09
C THR A 229 9.97 7.64 -4.67
N TYR A 230 8.95 6.88 -5.07
CA TYR A 230 8.77 5.49 -4.63
C TYR A 230 9.28 4.45 -5.61
N LEU A 231 9.46 4.82 -6.89
CA LEU A 231 10.15 3.97 -7.85
C LEU A 231 11.65 4.30 -7.82
N PRO A 232 12.53 3.30 -7.78
CA PRO A 232 13.96 3.52 -7.80
C PRO A 232 14.39 4.14 -9.13
N GLN A 233 15.47 4.91 -9.12
CA GLN A 233 15.99 5.54 -10.34
C GLN A 233 16.42 4.51 -11.39
N THR A 234 16.78 3.31 -10.93
CA THR A 234 17.10 2.15 -11.78
C THR A 234 15.88 1.45 -12.37
N CYS A 235 14.65 1.88 -12.05
CA CYS A 235 13.43 1.29 -12.61
C CYS A 235 13.26 1.73 -14.08
N VAL A 236 13.05 0.76 -14.97
CA VAL A 236 12.78 1.04 -16.38
C VAL A 236 11.28 1.15 -16.61
N ILE A 237 10.84 2.29 -17.12
CA ILE A 237 9.45 2.50 -17.52
C ILE A 237 9.19 1.81 -18.85
N ALA A 238 8.25 0.88 -18.87
CA ALA A 238 7.80 0.14 -20.04
C ALA A 238 6.33 0.44 -20.32
N GLN A 239 5.96 0.47 -21.60
CA GLN A 239 4.56 0.64 -22.01
C GLN A 239 3.72 -0.59 -21.66
N ASP A 240 4.28 -1.77 -21.88
CA ASP A 240 3.64 -3.06 -21.61
C ASP A 240 4.50 -3.89 -20.65
N PRO A 241 3.88 -4.77 -19.84
CA PRO A 241 4.61 -5.74 -19.03
C PRO A 241 5.52 -6.60 -19.92
N PRO A 242 6.81 -6.80 -19.55
CA PRO A 242 7.71 -7.69 -20.28
C PRO A 242 7.11 -9.07 -20.53
N ALA A 243 7.43 -9.69 -21.67
CA ALA A 243 7.01 -11.06 -21.96
C ALA A 243 7.58 -12.03 -20.90
N ILE A 244 6.81 -13.06 -20.53
CA ILE A 244 7.26 -14.08 -19.58
C ILE A 244 8.24 -15.01 -20.32
N PRO A 245 9.52 -15.10 -19.91
CA PRO A 245 10.48 -15.97 -20.58
C PRO A 245 10.12 -17.46 -20.44
N GLN A 246 10.59 -18.29 -21.37
CA GLN A 246 10.41 -19.74 -21.27
C GLN A 246 11.06 -20.27 -19.98
N GLY A 247 10.34 -21.14 -19.26
CA GLY A 247 10.84 -21.69 -17.99
C GLY A 247 10.59 -20.82 -16.77
N TYR A 248 9.98 -19.64 -16.94
CA TYR A 248 9.52 -18.80 -15.84
C TYR A 248 8.01 -18.94 -15.60
N ARG A 249 7.60 -18.62 -14.39
CA ARG A 249 6.20 -18.44 -13.99
C ARG A 249 6.03 -17.04 -13.42
N ALA A 250 4.94 -16.38 -13.79
CA ALA A 250 4.55 -15.11 -13.19
C ALA A 250 3.70 -15.37 -11.94
N LEU A 251 4.05 -14.68 -10.86
CA LEU A 251 3.31 -14.61 -9.61
C LEU A 251 2.93 -13.16 -9.37
N TYR A 252 1.79 -12.92 -8.74
CA TYR A 252 1.19 -11.60 -8.61
C TYR A 252 0.81 -11.29 -7.17
N THR A 253 0.83 -10.02 -6.82
CA THR A 253 0.27 -9.51 -5.56
C THR A 253 -0.14 -8.05 -5.73
N ASN A 254 -1.03 -7.56 -4.87
CA ASN A 254 -1.26 -6.13 -4.74
C ASN A 254 -0.22 -5.50 -3.80
N VAL A 255 0.21 -4.29 -4.10
CA VAL A 255 1.07 -3.50 -3.22
C VAL A 255 0.37 -2.18 -2.95
N VAL A 256 0.41 -1.74 -1.70
CA VAL A 256 -0.16 -0.46 -1.29
C VAL A 256 0.99 0.42 -0.84
N LEU A 257 1.11 1.61 -1.43
CA LEU A 257 2.09 2.61 -1.02
C LEU A 257 1.60 3.29 0.25
N ASN A 258 1.68 2.58 1.36
CA ASN A 258 1.26 3.10 2.65
C ASN A 258 2.24 2.73 3.78
N SER A 259 3.17 1.80 3.57
CA SER A 259 4.15 1.40 4.58
C SER A 259 5.32 2.38 4.67
N HIS A 260 5.89 2.52 5.87
CA HIS A 260 7.23 3.09 6.08
C HIS A 260 8.33 2.32 5.32
N VAL A 261 7.98 1.14 4.81
CA VAL A 261 8.83 0.24 4.05
C VAL A 261 8.27 0.12 2.65
N THR A 262 8.85 0.86 1.73
CA THR A 262 8.53 0.80 0.30
C THR A 262 9.01 -0.51 -0.30
N LEU A 263 8.39 -0.96 -1.40
CA LEU A 263 8.84 -2.14 -2.16
C LEU A 263 10.30 -2.01 -2.64
N PHE A 264 10.82 -0.78 -2.65
CA PHE A 264 12.18 -0.44 -3.02
C PHE A 264 12.85 0.30 -1.87
N GLY A 265 13.97 -0.22 -1.39
CA GLY A 265 14.75 0.41 -0.33
C GLY A 265 15.55 1.63 -0.81
N PRO A 266 16.26 2.32 0.11
CA PRO A 266 17.01 3.55 -0.17
C PRO A 266 18.20 3.37 -1.13
N TYR A 267 18.56 2.13 -1.46
CA TYR A 267 19.66 1.80 -2.37
C TYR A 267 19.17 1.06 -3.61
N ASP A 268 17.93 1.31 -4.03
CA ASP A 268 17.28 0.66 -5.16
C ASP A 268 17.18 -0.88 -5.05
N ASN A 269 17.41 -1.43 -3.86
CA ASN A 269 17.23 -2.84 -3.59
C ASN A 269 15.74 -3.15 -3.42
N ILE A 270 15.29 -4.28 -3.97
CA ILE A 270 13.93 -4.73 -3.72
C ILE A 270 13.81 -5.09 -2.24
N ASN A 271 12.79 -4.55 -1.60
CA ASN A 271 12.50 -4.71 -0.20
C ASN A 271 11.12 -5.34 -0.06
N LEU A 272 11.10 -6.65 0.19
CA LEU A 272 9.87 -7.39 0.24
C LEU A 272 9.10 -7.26 1.56
N TYR A 273 9.71 -6.66 2.60
CA TYR A 273 9.03 -6.34 3.86
C TYR A 273 7.78 -5.48 3.65
N GLY A 274 7.74 -4.64 2.61
CA GLY A 274 6.56 -3.83 2.27
C GLY A 274 5.33 -4.63 1.85
N ILE A 275 5.49 -5.91 1.47
CA ILE A 275 4.39 -6.81 1.08
C ILE A 275 4.32 -8.07 1.94
N GLU A 276 5.16 -8.14 2.97
CA GLU A 276 5.17 -9.23 3.94
C GLU A 276 3.89 -9.21 4.78
N LYS A 277 3.36 -10.39 5.06
CA LYS A 277 2.20 -10.59 5.92
C LYS A 277 2.65 -11.18 7.25
N CYS A 278 2.13 -10.60 8.34
CA CYS A 278 2.30 -11.11 9.68
C CYS A 278 1.71 -12.52 9.83
N ARG A 279 2.20 -13.24 10.83
CA ARG A 279 1.77 -14.61 11.19
C ARG A 279 0.24 -14.78 11.29
N GLY A 280 -0.23 -15.98 10.93
CA GLY A 280 -1.63 -16.36 11.04
C GLY A 280 -2.38 -16.41 9.70
N GLY A 281 -1.69 -16.55 8.58
CA GLY A 281 -2.30 -16.89 7.28
C GLY A 281 -2.46 -18.40 7.08
N ASP A 282 -2.80 -18.82 5.86
CA ASP A 282 -3.15 -20.22 5.55
C ASP A 282 -1.98 -21.20 5.71
N PHE A 283 -0.78 -20.74 5.39
CA PHE A 283 0.44 -21.57 5.36
C PHE A 283 1.58 -21.00 6.21
N HIS A 284 1.33 -19.98 7.04
CA HIS A 284 2.35 -19.31 7.85
C HIS A 284 1.78 -18.88 9.22
N GLY A 285 1.57 -19.84 10.12
CA GLY A 285 1.00 -19.58 11.44
C GLY A 285 1.98 -18.96 12.44
N ASP A 286 3.26 -19.27 12.31
CA ASP A 286 4.32 -19.00 13.28
C ASP A 286 5.38 -18.00 12.80
N CYS A 287 5.42 -17.75 11.49
CA CYS A 287 6.37 -16.84 10.86
C CYS A 287 5.66 -15.86 9.92
N SER A 288 6.40 -14.82 9.54
CA SER A 288 5.99 -13.92 8.46
C SER A 288 6.21 -14.57 7.09
N ALA A 289 5.42 -14.15 6.11
CA ALA A 289 5.46 -14.75 4.79
C ALA A 289 4.95 -13.81 3.69
N ILE A 290 5.23 -14.16 2.44
CA ILE A 290 4.69 -13.45 1.28
C ILE A 290 3.79 -14.40 0.49
N PRO A 291 2.46 -14.23 0.59
CA PRO A 291 1.52 -14.90 -0.29
C PRO A 291 1.48 -14.19 -1.65
N LEU A 292 1.78 -14.93 -2.72
CA LEU A 292 1.59 -14.51 -4.10
C LEU A 292 0.54 -15.40 -4.78
N VAL A 293 -0.17 -14.90 -5.77
CA VAL A 293 -1.16 -15.67 -6.54
C VAL A 293 -0.71 -15.87 -7.98
N THR A 294 -1.19 -16.91 -8.66
CA THR A 294 -0.78 -17.17 -10.05
C THR A 294 -1.61 -16.40 -11.07
N GLU A 295 -2.83 -16.02 -10.69
CA GLU A 295 -3.81 -15.34 -11.52
C GLU A 295 -3.71 -13.82 -11.33
N LYS A 296 -3.28 -13.08 -12.36
CA LYS A 296 -3.26 -11.61 -12.35
C LYS A 296 -4.62 -11.02 -11.92
N GLY A 297 -5.72 -11.62 -12.37
CA GLY A 297 -7.07 -11.14 -12.05
C GLY A 297 -7.41 -11.17 -10.56
N VAL A 298 -6.80 -12.08 -9.79
CA VAL A 298 -6.99 -12.13 -8.32
C VAL A 298 -6.23 -10.98 -7.66
N ALA A 299 -4.97 -10.74 -8.03
CA ALA A 299 -4.19 -9.62 -7.52
C ALA A 299 -4.82 -8.27 -7.89
N GLU A 300 -5.40 -8.15 -9.10
CA GLU A 300 -6.13 -6.96 -9.52
C GLU A 300 -7.45 -6.79 -8.75
N LEU A 301 -8.16 -7.88 -8.43
CA LEU A 301 -9.36 -7.83 -7.58
C LEU A 301 -9.00 -7.32 -6.18
N GLU A 302 -7.91 -7.80 -5.59
CA GLU A 302 -7.40 -7.34 -4.30
C GLU A 302 -6.94 -5.88 -4.34
N ARG A 303 -6.22 -5.46 -5.39
CA ARG A 303 -5.81 -4.07 -5.59
C ARG A 303 -7.01 -3.14 -5.72
N ARG A 304 -8.01 -3.49 -6.52
CA ARG A 304 -9.25 -2.70 -6.64
C ARG A 304 -10.00 -2.59 -5.32
N TYR A 305 -10.02 -3.66 -4.52
CA TYR A 305 -10.62 -3.61 -3.18
C TYR A 305 -9.88 -2.64 -2.26
N THR A 306 -8.55 -2.63 -2.30
CA THR A 306 -7.73 -1.61 -1.61
C THR A 306 -8.11 -0.20 -2.09
N ALA A 307 -8.10 0.04 -3.40
CA ALA A 307 -8.41 1.34 -3.98
C ALA A 307 -9.85 1.81 -3.66
N ARG A 308 -10.80 0.87 -3.54
CA ARG A 308 -12.18 1.17 -3.14
C ARG A 308 -12.28 1.70 -1.71
N ARG A 309 -11.43 1.20 -0.81
CA ARG A 309 -11.38 1.55 0.63
C ARG A 309 -10.52 2.78 0.91
N CYS A 310 -9.48 3.00 0.10
CA CYS A 310 -8.66 4.21 0.13
C CYS A 310 -8.50 4.78 -1.29
N PRO A 311 -9.47 5.56 -1.78
CA PRO A 311 -9.47 6.07 -3.15
C PRO A 311 -8.30 7.02 -3.44
N LEU A 312 -7.76 7.65 -2.40
CA LEU A 312 -6.67 8.61 -2.52
C LEU A 312 -5.27 7.97 -2.41
N SER A 313 -5.20 6.66 -2.15
CA SER A 313 -3.95 5.91 -2.12
C SER A 313 -3.57 5.41 -3.51
N GLU A 314 -2.29 5.47 -3.82
CA GLU A 314 -1.73 4.79 -4.97
C GLU A 314 -1.66 3.28 -4.69
N SER A 315 -2.08 2.49 -5.67
CA SER A 315 -2.14 1.04 -5.55
C SER A 315 -1.47 0.38 -6.74
N TRP A 316 -0.75 -0.70 -6.49
CA TRP A 316 0.09 -1.36 -7.49
C TRP A 316 -0.33 -2.82 -7.65
N THR A 317 -0.10 -3.35 -8.85
CA THR A 317 -0.03 -4.80 -9.07
C THR A 317 1.41 -5.17 -9.38
N ALA A 318 2.06 -5.87 -8.44
CA ALA A 318 3.39 -6.39 -8.64
C ALA A 318 3.32 -7.77 -9.30
N ARG A 319 4.13 -7.97 -10.34
CA ARG A 319 4.38 -9.24 -11.01
C ARG A 319 5.83 -9.66 -10.79
N ILE A 320 6.01 -10.81 -10.18
CA ILE A 320 7.31 -11.41 -9.87
C ILE A 320 7.48 -12.63 -10.78
N LEU A 321 8.58 -12.67 -11.53
CA LEU A 321 8.94 -13.83 -12.35
C LEU A 321 9.85 -14.77 -11.56
N VAL A 322 9.45 -16.04 -11.45
CA VAL A 322 10.25 -17.10 -10.81
C VAL A 322 10.59 -18.19 -11.82
N SER A 323 11.87 -18.56 -11.95
CA SER A 323 12.25 -19.69 -12.81
C SER A 323 11.89 -21.02 -12.17
N LYS A 324 11.69 -22.05 -12.99
CA LYS A 324 11.55 -23.43 -12.52
C LYS A 324 12.76 -23.88 -11.69
N ASP A 325 13.96 -23.47 -12.07
CA ASP A 325 15.20 -23.86 -11.38
C ASP A 325 15.27 -23.27 -9.98
N PHE A 326 14.89 -22.01 -9.81
CA PHE A 326 14.75 -21.39 -8.50
C PHE A 326 13.73 -22.14 -7.64
N VAL A 327 12.54 -22.45 -8.18
CA VAL A 327 11.52 -23.19 -7.44
C VAL A 327 12.01 -24.59 -7.05
N HIS A 328 12.73 -25.29 -7.93
CA HIS A 328 13.33 -26.59 -7.65
C HIS A 328 14.47 -26.54 -6.63
N SER A 329 15.15 -25.39 -6.48
CA SER A 329 16.15 -25.21 -5.42
C SER A 329 15.54 -25.03 -4.03
N LEU A 330 14.24 -24.75 -3.94
CA LEU A 330 13.53 -24.59 -2.67
C LEU A 330 13.00 -25.93 -2.16
N ARG A 331 13.01 -26.11 -0.84
CA ARG A 331 12.18 -27.14 -0.19
C ARG A 331 10.73 -26.67 -0.24
N TYR A 332 9.95 -27.20 -1.17
CA TYR A 332 8.54 -26.80 -1.34
C TYR A 332 7.58 -27.97 -1.16
N ASN A 333 6.35 -27.66 -0.76
CA ASN A 333 5.25 -28.61 -0.69
C ASN A 333 4.01 -28.08 -1.41
N ARG A 334 3.19 -29.01 -1.90
CA ARG A 334 1.88 -28.71 -2.48
C ARG A 334 0.79 -29.25 -1.58
N LEU A 335 -0.17 -28.41 -1.22
CA LEU A 335 -1.28 -28.76 -0.35
C LEU A 335 -2.55 -28.06 -0.83
N TYR A 336 -3.34 -28.79 -1.64
CA TYR A 336 -4.63 -28.33 -2.15
C TYR A 336 -5.76 -28.82 -1.25
N TYR A 337 -6.97 -28.30 -1.43
CA TYR A 337 -8.14 -28.65 -0.63
C TYR A 337 -8.29 -30.17 -0.46
N SER A 338 -8.06 -30.63 0.77
CA SER A 338 -8.02 -32.02 1.22
C SER A 338 -8.16 -32.04 2.75
N PRO A 339 -8.33 -33.21 3.39
CA PRO A 339 -8.34 -33.31 4.85
C PRO A 339 -7.11 -32.70 5.53
N GLU A 340 -5.93 -32.87 4.94
CA GLU A 340 -4.65 -32.34 5.41
C GLU A 340 -4.59 -30.81 5.26
N TRP A 341 -5.08 -30.27 4.14
CA TRP A 341 -5.19 -28.82 3.94
C TRP A 341 -6.05 -28.17 5.02
N LYS A 342 -7.22 -28.78 5.34
CA LYS A 342 -8.11 -28.26 6.39
C LYS A 342 -7.40 -28.17 7.73
N TYR A 343 -6.65 -29.22 8.10
CA TYR A 343 -5.88 -29.26 9.34
C TYR A 343 -4.77 -28.21 9.38
N VAL A 344 -3.97 -28.11 8.30
CA VAL A 344 -2.85 -27.15 8.24
C VAL A 344 -3.36 -25.71 8.28
N VAL A 345 -4.42 -25.38 7.51
CA VAL A 345 -5.03 -24.05 7.55
C VAL A 345 -5.58 -23.75 8.94
N TRP A 346 -6.29 -24.68 9.57
CA TRP A 346 -6.82 -24.50 10.92
C TRP A 346 -5.71 -24.21 11.95
N ARG A 347 -4.63 -25.01 11.96
CA ARG A 347 -3.48 -24.79 12.84
C ARG A 347 -2.79 -23.46 12.59
N ASN A 348 -2.47 -23.14 11.34
CA ASN A 348 -1.79 -21.90 11.01
C ASN A 348 -2.63 -20.68 11.36
N ARG A 349 -3.95 -20.72 11.10
CA ARG A 349 -4.87 -19.63 11.45
C ARG A 349 -4.97 -19.44 12.97
N GLN A 350 -4.75 -20.48 13.78
CA GLN A 350 -4.59 -20.39 15.25
C GLN A 350 -3.22 -19.87 15.69
N GLN A 351 -2.32 -19.54 14.76
CA GLN A 351 -0.93 -19.19 15.03
C GLN A 351 -0.15 -20.32 15.73
N HIS A 352 -0.52 -21.56 15.44
CA HIS A 352 0.18 -22.75 15.89
C HIS A 352 0.84 -23.47 14.73
N VAL A 353 1.94 -24.14 15.03
CA VAL A 353 2.63 -25.02 14.09
C VAL A 353 1.81 -26.32 13.92
N PRO A 354 1.63 -26.82 12.68
CA PRO A 354 1.09 -28.17 12.44
C PRO A 354 1.94 -29.26 13.12
N GLU A 355 1.30 -30.24 13.75
CA GLU A 355 1.98 -31.36 14.44
C GLU A 355 2.28 -32.53 13.46
N ASP A 356 3.11 -33.50 13.86
CA ASP A 356 3.35 -34.76 13.13
C ASP A 356 2.03 -35.41 12.65
N PRO A 357 1.88 -35.83 11.37
CA PRO A 357 2.92 -35.99 10.33
C PRO A 357 3.16 -34.78 9.42
N PHE A 358 2.75 -33.59 9.83
CA PHE A 358 2.78 -32.38 9.00
C PHE A 358 4.06 -31.55 9.12
N ASP A 359 5.10 -32.09 9.76
CA ASP A 359 6.41 -31.45 9.94
C ASP A 359 7.07 -31.04 8.62
N ASN A 360 6.81 -31.79 7.55
CA ASN A 360 7.29 -31.44 6.21
C ASN A 360 6.75 -30.10 5.71
N PHE A 361 5.53 -29.70 6.12
CA PHE A 361 4.92 -28.42 5.77
C PHE A 361 5.46 -27.27 6.62
N THR A 362 5.74 -27.53 7.90
CA THR A 362 6.32 -26.55 8.82
C THR A 362 7.65 -26.01 8.30
N HIS A 363 8.51 -26.91 7.79
CA HIS A 363 9.85 -26.55 7.35
C HIS A 363 9.91 -26.10 5.87
N ALA A 364 8.80 -26.12 5.12
CA ALA A 364 8.83 -25.72 3.72
C ALA A 364 9.24 -24.24 3.54
N HIS A 365 10.12 -23.97 2.58
CA HIS A 365 10.50 -22.62 2.16
C HIS A 365 9.44 -22.00 1.25
N LEU A 366 8.68 -22.85 0.57
CA LEU A 366 7.57 -22.47 -0.29
C LEU A 366 6.40 -23.44 -0.10
N MET A 367 5.23 -22.90 0.21
CA MET A 367 3.97 -23.64 0.24
C MET A 367 3.12 -23.23 -0.96
N ILE A 368 2.64 -24.21 -1.73
CA ILE A 368 1.73 -23.98 -2.86
C ILE A 368 0.41 -24.64 -2.54
N GLY A 369 -0.71 -23.92 -2.61
CA GLY A 369 -1.99 -24.49 -2.25
C GLY A 369 -3.17 -23.58 -2.49
N HIS A 370 -4.37 -24.08 -2.19
CA HIS A 370 -5.58 -23.27 -2.29
C HIS A 370 -5.63 -22.18 -1.20
N LYS A 371 -6.14 -21.00 -1.56
CA LYS A 371 -6.38 -19.90 -0.63
C LYS A 371 -7.70 -20.05 0.12
N CYS A 372 -7.67 -19.84 1.44
CA CYS A 372 -8.86 -19.89 2.28
C CYS A 372 -9.55 -18.52 2.31
N LYS A 373 -10.87 -18.49 2.08
CA LYS A 373 -11.73 -17.30 2.21
C LYS A 373 -12.59 -17.32 3.47
N ALA A 374 -12.04 -17.80 4.58
CA ALA A 374 -12.70 -17.76 5.88
C ALA A 374 -11.90 -16.88 6.85
N PRO A 375 -12.56 -16.02 7.64
CA PRO A 375 -11.87 -15.23 8.65
C PRO A 375 -11.14 -16.13 9.64
N SER A 376 -9.95 -15.70 10.09
CA SER A 376 -9.20 -16.45 11.12
C SER A 376 -10.02 -16.66 12.40
N SER A 377 -10.90 -15.72 12.77
CA SER A 377 -11.80 -15.84 13.93
C SER A 377 -12.84 -16.94 13.77
N GLU A 378 -13.33 -17.20 12.57
CA GLU A 378 -14.24 -18.32 12.28
C GLU A 378 -13.49 -19.64 12.38
N ILE A 379 -12.36 -19.75 11.68
CA ILE A 379 -11.54 -20.97 11.66
C ILE A 379 -11.03 -21.35 13.06
N ARG A 380 -10.58 -20.37 13.86
CA ARG A 380 -10.08 -20.60 15.23
C ARG A 380 -11.12 -21.22 16.17
N ARG A 381 -12.40 -20.99 15.93
CA ARG A 381 -13.52 -21.47 16.77
C ARG A 381 -13.93 -22.90 16.44
N ILE A 382 -13.43 -23.49 15.36
CA ILE A 382 -13.73 -24.86 14.96
C ILE A 382 -12.97 -25.82 15.88
N ASN A 383 -13.69 -26.75 16.50
CA ASN A 383 -13.09 -27.83 17.29
C ASN A 383 -12.35 -28.81 16.37
N ARG A 384 -11.32 -29.48 16.90
CA ARG A 384 -10.50 -30.42 16.12
C ARG A 384 -11.34 -31.57 15.56
N GLU A 385 -12.32 -32.03 16.33
CA GLU A 385 -13.19 -33.16 16.02
C GLU A 385 -14.15 -32.83 14.86
N ASP A 386 -14.62 -31.59 14.79
CA ASP A 386 -15.58 -31.12 13.80
C ASP A 386 -14.90 -30.60 12.51
N LEU A 387 -13.57 -30.49 12.52
CA LEU A 387 -12.76 -29.82 11.50
C LEU A 387 -13.10 -30.24 10.07
N GLN A 388 -13.23 -31.55 9.85
CA GLN A 388 -13.42 -32.11 8.51
C GLN A 388 -14.81 -31.81 7.93
N GLU A 389 -15.81 -31.67 8.79
CA GLU A 389 -17.19 -31.34 8.42
C GLU A 389 -17.41 -29.82 8.36
N ALA A 390 -16.81 -29.08 9.29
CA ALA A 390 -16.95 -27.64 9.40
C ALA A 390 -16.25 -26.90 8.24
N ILE A 391 -15.03 -27.30 7.87
CA ILE A 391 -14.32 -26.72 6.73
C ILE A 391 -14.70 -27.48 5.46
N THR A 392 -15.61 -26.94 4.67
CA THR A 392 -15.98 -27.44 3.33
C THR A 392 -15.28 -26.67 2.20
N ASP A 393 -15.53 -27.10 0.97
CA ASP A 393 -15.09 -26.48 -0.29
C ASP A 393 -15.50 -25.00 -0.42
N ARG A 394 -16.60 -24.60 0.22
CA ARG A 394 -17.06 -23.21 0.29
C ARG A 394 -16.04 -22.25 0.93
N HIS A 395 -15.08 -22.77 1.71
CA HIS A 395 -14.02 -21.96 2.32
C HIS A 395 -12.83 -21.79 1.38
N VAL A 396 -12.81 -22.45 0.22
CA VAL A 396 -11.80 -22.22 -0.82
C VAL A 396 -12.17 -20.95 -1.59
N MET A 397 -11.23 -20.00 -1.68
CA MET A 397 -11.40 -18.80 -2.49
C MET A 397 -11.50 -19.18 -3.96
N THR A 398 -12.45 -18.59 -4.68
CA THR A 398 -12.64 -18.86 -6.10
C THR A 398 -12.63 -17.57 -6.91
N PHE A 399 -11.99 -17.60 -8.07
CA PHE A 399 -12.02 -16.52 -9.04
C PHE A 399 -12.49 -17.08 -10.39
N ASN A 400 -13.56 -16.50 -10.94
CA ASN A 400 -14.25 -17.03 -12.13
C ASN A 400 -14.61 -18.52 -12.03
N GLY A 401 -15.01 -18.97 -10.83
CA GLY A 401 -15.38 -20.36 -10.54
C GLY A 401 -14.20 -21.33 -10.37
N VAL A 402 -12.96 -20.86 -10.48
CA VAL A 402 -11.76 -21.68 -10.31
C VAL A 402 -11.14 -21.43 -8.93
N PRO A 403 -10.74 -22.47 -8.17
CA PRO A 403 -9.98 -22.33 -6.94
C PRO A 403 -8.71 -21.49 -7.14
N VAL A 404 -8.49 -20.51 -6.27
CA VAL A 404 -7.30 -19.66 -6.31
C VAL A 404 -6.09 -20.40 -5.74
N GLU A 405 -5.02 -20.52 -6.52
CA GLU A 405 -3.72 -21.03 -6.08
C GLU A 405 -2.86 -19.88 -5.53
N GLN A 406 -2.33 -20.06 -4.31
CA GLN A 406 -1.35 -19.17 -3.71
C GLN A 406 -0.01 -19.87 -3.50
N TRP A 407 1.05 -19.09 -3.61
CA TRP A 407 2.46 -19.42 -3.41
C TRP A 407 2.96 -18.61 -2.22
N VAL A 408 3.20 -19.28 -1.09
CA VAL A 408 3.57 -18.64 0.16
C VAL A 408 5.05 -18.89 0.44
N PHE A 409 5.87 -17.86 0.25
CA PHE A 409 7.30 -17.88 0.56
C PHE A 409 7.52 -17.58 2.04
N ARG A 410 8.33 -18.39 2.72
CA ARG A 410 8.55 -18.34 4.18
C ARG A 410 10.03 -18.46 4.50
N ASN A 411 10.46 -17.86 5.62
CA ASN A 411 11.80 -18.06 6.21
C ASN A 411 12.93 -17.93 5.16
N GLU A 412 13.79 -18.94 5.01
CA GLU A 412 14.87 -18.97 4.02
C GLU A 412 14.39 -18.80 2.57
N GLY A 413 13.16 -19.23 2.26
CA GLY A 413 12.55 -19.03 0.94
C GLY A 413 12.28 -17.56 0.65
N LEU A 414 11.94 -16.77 1.67
CA LEU A 414 11.76 -15.33 1.56
C LEU A 414 13.09 -14.63 1.27
N SER A 415 14.13 -14.90 2.07
CA SER A 415 15.47 -14.31 1.86
C SER A 415 16.06 -14.70 0.50
N SER A 416 15.80 -15.94 0.05
CA SER A 416 16.23 -16.41 -1.28
C SER A 416 15.47 -15.68 -2.39
N LEU A 417 14.17 -15.40 -2.19
CA LEU A 417 13.35 -14.69 -3.17
C LEU A 417 13.86 -13.25 -3.35
N GLU A 418 14.15 -12.52 -2.28
CA GLU A 418 14.63 -11.12 -2.36
C GLU A 418 15.86 -10.97 -3.27
N GLY A 419 16.87 -11.82 -3.09
CA GLY A 419 18.06 -11.81 -3.94
C GLY A 419 17.77 -12.25 -5.38
N TYR A 420 16.80 -13.15 -5.57
CA TYR A 420 16.47 -13.71 -6.88
C TYR A 420 15.67 -12.76 -7.78
N ILE A 421 14.81 -11.92 -7.20
CA ILE A 421 13.83 -11.15 -7.98
C ILE A 421 14.38 -9.84 -8.55
N THR A 422 15.63 -9.49 -8.28
CA THR A 422 16.28 -8.33 -8.89
C THR A 422 16.34 -8.53 -10.41
N GLY A 423 15.72 -7.61 -11.16
CA GLY A 423 15.53 -7.69 -12.61
C GLY A 423 14.34 -8.54 -13.06
N ASN A 424 13.66 -9.23 -12.13
CA ASN A 424 12.50 -10.11 -12.39
C ASN A 424 11.19 -9.55 -11.81
N LEU A 425 11.19 -8.30 -11.35
CA LEU A 425 10.03 -7.59 -10.83
C LEU A 425 9.48 -6.61 -11.88
N HIS A 426 8.17 -6.69 -12.12
CA HIS A 426 7.41 -5.70 -12.86
C HIS A 426 6.31 -5.12 -11.98
N VAL A 427 6.08 -3.81 -12.02
CA VAL A 427 5.02 -3.15 -11.24
C VAL A 427 4.10 -2.37 -12.18
N GLU A 428 2.81 -2.67 -12.13
CA GLU A 428 1.78 -1.85 -12.75
C GLU A 428 1.29 -0.84 -11.71
N VAL A 429 1.54 0.45 -11.96
CA VAL A 429 1.23 1.53 -11.01
C VAL A 429 -0.11 2.16 -11.35
N HIS A 430 -1.08 2.07 -10.44
CA HIS A 430 -2.41 2.65 -10.64
C HIS A 430 -2.58 3.91 -9.81
N ALA A 431 -2.86 5.02 -10.51
CA ALA A 431 -3.18 6.29 -9.89
C ALA A 431 -4.35 6.15 -8.90
N PRO A 432 -4.38 7.00 -7.86
CA PRO A 432 -5.56 7.16 -7.01
C PRO A 432 -6.85 7.26 -7.82
N MET A 433 -7.91 6.63 -7.31
CA MET A 433 -9.27 6.81 -7.81
C MET A 433 -9.80 8.14 -7.27
N ALA A 434 -9.40 9.26 -7.87
CA ALA A 434 -10.02 10.56 -7.55
C ALA A 434 -11.55 10.41 -7.62
N TYR A 435 -12.24 10.90 -6.58
CA TYR A 435 -13.69 10.80 -6.44
C TYR A 435 -14.38 11.34 -7.70
N HIS A 436 -15.19 10.51 -8.35
CA HIS A 436 -16.13 10.94 -9.39
C HIS A 436 -17.52 11.14 -8.79
#